data_AF-A0A529IFF8-F1
#
_entry.id   AF-A0A529IFF8-F1
#
_cell.length_a   1.000
_cell.length_b   1.000
_cell.length_c   1.000
_cell.angle_alpha   90.00
_cell.angle_beta   90.00
_cell.angle_gamma   90.00
#
_symmetry.space_group_name_H-M   'P 1'
#
loop_
_entity.id
_entity.type
_entity.pdbx_description
1 polymer ?
#
loop_
_entity_poly.entity_id
_entity_poly.type
_entity_poly.pdbx_seq_one_letter_code
_entity_poly.pdbx_strand_id
1 'polypeptide(L)'
;LHRIVDVHYPGIKQNLVRAALTQFYEIRDVPGLKKKPSTSEALDWIRLLVADDIAPEDLRADPKNMLPKLHGALLKNEQDVHLFERLAFMARRQG
;
A
#
# COMPACT_ATOMS: atom_id res chain seq x y z
N LEU A 1 -7.14 -12.98 -1.01
CA LEU A 1 -6.85 -11.88 -1.95
C LEU A 1 -5.89 -12.33 -3.07
N HIS A 2 -4.81 -13.03 -2.76
CA HIS A 2 -3.85 -13.54 -3.77
C HIS A 2 -4.50 -14.21 -5.00
N ARG A 3 -5.40 -15.19 -4.81
CA ARG A 3 -6.13 -15.84 -5.93
C ARG A 3 -6.91 -14.87 -6.82
N ILE A 4 -7.41 -13.76 -6.26
CA ILE A 4 -8.12 -12.72 -7.02
C ILE A 4 -7.10 -11.96 -7.87
N VAL A 5 -5.94 -11.61 -7.30
CA VAL A 5 -4.84 -10.97 -8.05
C VAL A 5 -4.41 -11.82 -9.22
N ASP A 6 -4.25 -13.14 -9.03
CA ASP A 6 -3.83 -14.07 -10.10
C ASP A 6 -4.83 -14.12 -11.27
N VAL A 7 -6.14 -13.98 -11.01
CA VAL A 7 -7.17 -13.92 -12.05
C VAL A 7 -7.11 -12.61 -12.83
N HIS A 8 -6.80 -11.50 -12.15
CA HIS A 8 -6.73 -10.18 -12.78
C HIS A 8 -5.40 -9.91 -13.49
N TYR A 9 -4.30 -10.52 -13.03
CA TYR A 9 -2.95 -10.30 -13.55
C TYR A 9 -2.20 -11.64 -13.74
N PRO A 10 -2.54 -12.43 -14.77
CA PRO A 10 -1.85 -13.68 -15.05
C PRO A 10 -0.36 -13.43 -15.32
N GLY A 11 0.52 -14.22 -14.68
CA GLY A 11 1.98 -14.13 -14.87
C GLY A 11 2.67 -12.98 -14.12
N ILE A 12 1.95 -12.27 -13.25
CA ILE A 12 2.55 -11.25 -12.38
C ILE A 12 3.64 -11.84 -11.48
N LYS A 13 4.71 -11.06 -11.26
CA LYS A 13 5.81 -11.41 -10.34
C LYS A 13 5.23 -11.67 -8.94
N GLN A 14 5.26 -12.93 -8.50
CA GLN A 14 4.65 -13.38 -7.25
C GLN A 14 5.24 -12.69 -6.01
N ASN A 15 6.53 -12.35 -6.07
CA ASN A 15 7.20 -11.60 -5.00
C ASN A 15 6.65 -10.18 -4.86
N LEU A 16 6.28 -9.53 -5.99
CA LEU A 16 5.67 -8.22 -5.99
C LEU A 16 4.27 -8.27 -5.38
N VAL A 17 3.46 -9.26 -5.79
CA VAL A 17 2.12 -9.48 -5.23
C VAL A 17 2.19 -9.70 -3.73
N ARG A 18 3.11 -10.57 -3.26
CA ARG A 18 3.26 -10.82 -1.82
C ARG A 18 3.62 -9.54 -1.06
N ALA A 19 4.63 -8.79 -1.51
CA ALA A 19 5.05 -7.56 -0.87
C ALA A 19 3.93 -6.51 -0.84
N ALA A 20 3.24 -6.32 -1.97
CA ALA A 20 2.09 -5.42 -2.06
C ALA A 20 0.97 -5.84 -1.11
N LEU A 21 0.57 -7.12 -1.11
CA LEU A 21 -0.50 -7.60 -0.24
C LEU A 21 -0.17 -7.44 1.25
N THR A 22 1.08 -7.70 1.65
CA THR A 22 1.54 -7.45 3.02
C THR A 22 1.33 -5.99 3.41
N GLN A 23 1.84 -5.06 2.61
CA GLN A 23 1.72 -3.63 2.87
C GLN A 23 0.25 -3.15 2.83
N PHE A 24 -0.55 -3.69 1.91
CA PHE A 24 -1.99 -3.40 1.85
C PHE A 24 -2.70 -3.76 3.17
N TYR A 25 -2.40 -4.92 3.75
CA TYR A 25 -2.99 -5.33 5.02
C TYR A 25 -2.51 -4.44 6.18
N GLU A 26 -1.21 -4.11 6.23
CA GLU A 26 -0.68 -3.17 7.22
C GLU A 26 -1.41 -1.81 7.18
N ILE A 27 -1.59 -1.26 5.99
CA ILE A 27 -2.32 0.00 5.79
C ILE A 27 -3.78 -0.15 6.21
N ARG A 28 -4.45 -1.22 5.77
CA ARG A 28 -5.87 -1.47 6.06
C ARG A 28 -6.17 -1.58 7.56
N ASP A 29 -5.17 -2.03 8.33
CA ASP A 29 -5.29 -2.24 9.77
C ASP A 29 -4.83 -1.03 10.60
N VAL A 30 -4.37 0.06 9.97
CA VAL A 30 -4.04 1.31 10.68
C VAL A 30 -5.26 1.84 11.45
N PRO A 31 -5.15 2.01 12.78
CA PRO A 31 -6.23 2.58 13.59
C PRO A 31 -6.54 4.02 13.19
N GLY A 32 -7.83 4.37 13.19
CA GLY A 32 -8.29 5.73 12.89
C GLY A 32 -8.53 6.03 11.40
N LEU A 33 -8.27 5.08 10.50
CA LEU A 33 -8.70 5.18 9.11
C LEU A 33 -10.23 5.34 9.02
N LYS A 34 -10.68 6.37 8.31
CA LYS A 34 -12.11 6.59 8.08
C LYS A 34 -12.67 5.63 7.05
N LYS A 35 -11.93 5.37 5.98
CA LYS A 35 -12.29 4.38 4.97
C LYS A 35 -11.16 3.38 4.82
N LYS A 36 -11.43 2.13 5.16
CA LYS A 36 -10.50 1.03 4.89
C LYS A 36 -10.41 0.79 3.38
N PRO A 37 -9.19 0.71 2.80
CA PRO A 37 -9.02 0.40 1.38
C PRO A 37 -9.63 -0.98 1.08
N SER A 38 -10.31 -1.12 -0.04
CA SER A 38 -11.05 -2.29 -0.50
C SER A 38 -10.19 -3.24 -1.34
N THR A 39 -10.74 -4.41 -1.66
CA THR A 39 -10.13 -5.34 -2.62
C THR A 39 -9.90 -4.69 -3.98
N SER A 40 -10.85 -3.88 -4.48
CA SER A 40 -10.70 -3.19 -5.77
C SER A 40 -9.58 -2.16 -5.74
N GLU A 41 -9.47 -1.38 -4.66
CA GLU A 41 -8.37 -0.42 -4.47
C GLU A 41 -7.00 -1.13 -4.38
N ALA A 42 -6.94 -2.32 -3.78
CA ALA A 42 -5.72 -3.13 -3.78
C ALA A 42 -5.32 -3.61 -5.19
N LEU A 43 -6.29 -4.02 -6.01
CA LEU A 43 -6.05 -4.44 -7.39
C LEU A 43 -5.58 -3.27 -8.25
N ASP A 44 -6.24 -2.12 -8.15
CA ASP A 44 -5.84 -0.89 -8.85
C ASP A 44 -4.42 -0.48 -8.46
N TRP A 45 -4.09 -0.56 -7.17
CA TRP A 45 -2.74 -0.25 -6.70
C TRP A 45 -1.69 -1.22 -7.25
N ILE A 46 -1.94 -2.54 -7.21
CA ILE A 46 -1.04 -3.55 -7.78
C ILE A 46 -0.83 -3.32 -9.28
N ARG A 47 -1.87 -2.93 -10.02
CA ARG A 47 -1.77 -2.56 -11.43
C ARG A 47 -0.80 -1.41 -11.66
N LEU A 48 -0.88 -0.37 -10.83
CA LEU A 48 0.01 0.79 -10.95
C LEU A 48 1.46 0.42 -10.62
N LEU A 49 1.67 -0.41 -9.59
CA LEU A 49 3.01 -0.92 -9.26
C LEU A 49 3.65 -1.69 -10.42
N VAL A 50 2.86 -2.51 -11.12
CA VAL A 50 3.34 -3.24 -12.31
C VAL A 50 3.60 -2.28 -13.47
N ALA A 51 2.73 -1.30 -13.69
CA ALA A 51 2.87 -0.34 -14.79
C ALA A 51 4.12 0.54 -14.64
N ASP A 52 4.48 0.89 -13.41
CA ASP A 52 5.66 1.70 -13.09
C ASP A 52 6.94 0.85 -12.87
N ASP A 53 6.89 -0.46 -13.16
CA ASP A 53 7.97 -1.45 -12.93
C ASP A 53 8.60 -1.35 -11.52
N ILE A 54 7.76 -1.15 -10.50
CA ILE A 54 8.21 -1.03 -9.12
C ILE A 54 8.73 -2.39 -8.64
N ALA A 55 9.95 -2.39 -8.08
CA ALA A 55 10.53 -3.60 -7.51
C ALA A 55 9.90 -3.95 -6.14
N PRO A 56 9.77 -5.23 -5.77
CA PRO A 56 9.21 -5.62 -4.45
C PRO A 56 9.94 -5.03 -3.25
N GLU A 57 11.26 -4.86 -3.36
CA GLU A 57 12.13 -4.23 -2.37
C GLU A 57 11.82 -2.74 -2.16
N ASP A 58 11.39 -2.04 -3.21
CA ASP A 58 10.99 -0.64 -3.16
C ASP A 58 9.65 -0.41 -2.47
N LEU A 59 8.86 -1.48 -2.27
CA LEU A 59 7.61 -1.41 -1.53
C LEU A 59 7.81 -1.40 -0.02
N ARG A 60 8.97 -1.85 0.48
CA ARG A 60 9.24 -1.81 1.92
C ARG A 60 9.29 -0.35 2.36
N ALA A 61 8.24 0.06 3.07
CA ALA A 61 8.22 1.34 3.75
C ALA A 61 9.33 1.34 4.80
N ASP A 62 10.28 2.26 4.68
CA ASP A 62 11.07 2.72 5.82
C ASP A 62 10.07 3.14 6.92
N PRO A 63 10.25 2.78 8.21
CA PRO A 63 9.44 3.30 9.31
C PRO A 63 9.27 4.84 9.29
N LYS A 64 10.23 5.55 8.68
CA LYS A 64 10.19 7.01 8.48
C LYS A 64 9.25 7.46 7.35
N ASN A 65 8.80 6.57 6.47
CA ASN A 65 7.92 6.82 5.34
C ASN A 65 6.72 5.85 5.36
N MET A 66 5.73 6.16 6.19
CA MET A 66 4.51 5.35 6.35
C MET A 66 3.61 5.33 5.11
N LEU A 67 3.72 6.31 4.22
CA LEU A 67 2.91 6.34 2.98
C LEU A 67 3.59 5.49 1.90
N PRO A 68 2.92 4.44 1.37
CA PRO A 68 3.49 3.65 0.29
C PRO A 68 3.58 4.47 -1.01
N LYS A 69 4.42 4.00 -1.94
CA LYS A 69 4.41 4.50 -3.32
C LYS A 69 3.00 4.33 -3.90
N LEU A 70 2.53 5.33 -4.64
CA LEU A 70 1.21 5.31 -5.29
C LEU A 70 0.03 5.13 -4.32
N HIS A 71 0.16 5.60 -3.07
CA HIS A 71 -0.86 5.46 -2.02
C HIS A 71 -2.23 6.02 -2.38
N GLY A 72 -2.35 6.96 -3.33
CA GLY A 72 -3.64 7.48 -3.80
C GLY A 72 -4.55 6.41 -4.42
N ALA A 73 -4.02 5.24 -4.78
CA ALA A 73 -4.82 4.08 -5.15
C ALA A 73 -5.54 3.46 -3.93
N LEU A 74 -4.90 3.48 -2.76
CA LEU A 74 -5.40 2.92 -1.50
C LEU A 74 -6.18 3.95 -0.67
N LEU A 75 -5.64 5.16 -0.54
CA LEU A 75 -6.18 6.26 0.26
C LEU A 75 -6.89 7.25 -0.66
N LYS A 76 -8.23 7.23 -0.64
CA LYS A 76 -9.07 8.07 -1.50
C LYS A 76 -9.50 9.39 -0.88
N ASN A 77 -9.09 9.69 0.35
CA ASN A 77 -9.41 10.94 1.02
C ASN A 77 -8.18 11.54 1.68
N GLU A 78 -8.13 12.87 1.70
CA GLU A 78 -6.99 13.64 2.21
C GLU A 78 -6.80 13.45 3.72
N GLN A 79 -7.87 13.14 4.46
CA GLN A 79 -7.81 12.99 5.92
C GLN A 79 -7.03 11.74 6.33
N ASP A 80 -7.23 10.63 5.62
CA ASP A 80 -6.49 9.39 5.81
C ASP A 80 -5.03 9.58 5.37
N VAL A 81 -4.75 10.35 4.31
CA VAL A 81 -3.37 10.72 3.95
C VAL A 81 -2.70 11.52 5.07
N HIS A 82 -3.36 12.54 5.61
CA HIS A 82 -2.84 13.33 6.72
C HIS A 82 -2.65 12.52 8.01
N LEU A 83 -3.45 11.48 8.26
CA LEU A 83 -3.23 10.56 9.38
C LEU A 83 -1.86 9.89 9.25
N PHE A 84 -1.54 9.35 8.08
CA PHE A 84 -0.26 8.70 7.83
C PHE A 84 0.91 9.68 7.89
N GLU A 85 0.76 10.90 7.38
CA GLU A 85 1.78 11.96 7.49
C GLU A 85 2.09 12.30 8.95
N ARG A 86 1.06 12.42 9.81
CA ARG A 86 1.25 12.65 11.25
C ARG A 86 1.96 11.48 11.92
N LEU A 87 1.59 10.25 11.60
CA LEU A 87 2.23 9.04 12.15
C LEU A 87 3.72 8.98 11.74
N ALA A 88 4.03 9.23 10.47
CA ALA A 88 5.41 9.29 9.97
C ALA A 88 6.22 10.39 10.67
N PHE A 89 5.63 11.57 10.87
CA PHE A 89 6.28 12.67 11.58
C PHE A 89 6.62 12.31 13.03
N MET A 90 5.71 11.65 13.75
CA MET A 90 5.97 11.20 15.13
C MET A 90 7.06 10.14 15.18
N ALA A 91 7.05 9.16 14.26
CA ALA A 91 8.08 8.12 14.19
C ALA A 91 9.48 8.69 13.94
N ARG A 92 9.61 9.70 13.05
CA ARG A 92 10.89 10.38 12.77
C ARG A 92 11.46 11.15 13.96
N ARG A 93 10.63 11.56 14.93
CA ARG A 93 11.08 12.29 16.13
C ARG A 93 11.56 11.37 17.25
N GLN A 94 11.24 10.07 17.18
CA GLN A 94 11.57 9.08 18.21
C GLN A 94 12.83 8.26 17.88
N GLY A 95 13.39 8.39 16.66
CA GLY A 95 14.63 7.73 16.24
C GLY A 95 15.72 8.74 15.92
#